data_AF-A0A8W7PKI3-F1
#
_entry.id   AF-A0A8W7PKI3-F1
#
_cell.length_a   1.000
_cell.length_b   1.000
_cell.length_c   1.000
_cell.angle_alpha   90.00
_cell.angle_beta   90.00
_cell.angle_gamma   90.00
#
_symmetry.space_group_name_H-M   'P 1'
#
loop_
_entity.id
_entity.type
_entity.pdbx_description
1 polymer ?
#
loop_
_entity_poly.entity_id
_entity_poly.type
_entity_poly.pdbx_seq_one_letter_code
_entity_poly.pdbx_strand_id
1 'polypeptide(L)'
;LFSTFLFRRIPVLKCHPMKCNQKHKLMRISFIFLIVLLFVRGYPAEENTEEETVIEDFFICRTCGNDVSVANLAFDKYTPLALSATNHSFTETRSVLIQEVQNPLGIRFHIFLVKQASCAKVHPWTIKSTWFPGYAWKVCVCPKCHTLLGWMFEPVESATAEQSFPSEAGFYAIIFQNIITEGFVNSLLMKEKALRDN
;
A
#
# COMPACT_ATOMS: atom_id res chain seq x y z
N LEU A 1 -67.17 -26.51 9.28
CA LEU A 1 -68.19 -26.06 10.26
C LEU A 1 -67.78 -24.63 10.64
N PHE A 2 -68.56 -23.57 10.38
CA PHE A 2 -69.92 -23.27 10.88
C PHE A 2 -69.94 -23.24 12.42
N SER A 3 -70.38 -22.18 13.12
CA SER A 3 -71.16 -20.98 12.75
C SER A 3 -70.71 -19.78 13.63
N THR A 4 -70.69 -18.51 13.17
CA THR A 4 -71.78 -17.50 13.20
C THR A 4 -72.68 -17.55 14.46
N PHE A 5 -73.02 -16.43 15.11
CA PHE A 5 -74.13 -15.49 14.78
C PHE A 5 -73.90 -14.13 15.50
N LEU A 6 -74.05 -12.95 14.86
CA LEU A 6 -75.22 -12.03 14.83
C LEU A 6 -75.62 -11.45 16.22
N PHE A 7 -76.07 -10.20 16.43
CA PHE A 7 -76.41 -9.01 15.59
C PHE A 7 -76.34 -7.75 16.52
N ARG A 8 -76.63 -6.46 16.18
CA ARG A 8 -77.59 -5.85 15.24
C ARG A 8 -77.26 -4.35 14.95
N ARG A 9 -77.80 -3.87 13.82
CA ARG A 9 -77.92 -2.50 13.24
C ARG A 9 -78.25 -1.37 14.25
N ILE A 10 -77.96 -0.08 14.00
CA ILE A 10 -78.66 0.97 13.19
C ILE A 10 -77.84 2.32 13.37
N PRO A 11 -77.83 3.41 12.53
CA PRO A 11 -78.49 3.77 11.25
C PRO A 11 -77.45 4.14 10.12
N VAL A 12 -77.66 5.25 9.37
CA VAL A 12 -76.81 5.86 8.30
C VAL A 12 -77.00 7.39 8.30
N LEU A 13 -75.97 8.20 7.97
CA LEU A 13 -76.13 9.57 7.42
C LEU A 13 -74.84 10.07 6.70
N LYS A 14 -75.01 10.90 5.65
CA LYS A 14 -73.92 11.59 4.92
C LYS A 14 -73.71 13.01 5.46
N CYS A 15 -72.47 13.50 5.46
CA CYS A 15 -72.14 14.93 5.51
C CYS A 15 -71.12 15.30 4.42
N HIS A 16 -71.10 16.57 4.01
CA HIS A 16 -70.23 17.12 2.96
C HIS A 16 -69.17 18.09 3.57
N PRO A 17 -68.11 18.49 2.83
CA PRO A 17 -66.92 19.11 3.42
C PRO A 17 -67.00 20.64 3.55
N MET A 18 -66.26 21.23 4.50
CA MET A 18 -66.02 22.68 4.50
C MET A 18 -64.65 23.13 5.10
N LYS A 19 -63.79 23.62 4.20
CA LYS A 19 -62.79 24.71 4.32
C LYS A 19 -61.86 24.80 5.56
N CYS A 20 -60.63 24.29 5.36
CA CYS A 20 -59.33 24.97 5.46
C CYS A 20 -59.14 26.24 6.34
N ASN A 21 -58.02 26.30 7.07
CA ASN A 21 -57.42 27.54 7.59
C ASN A 21 -55.92 27.63 7.21
N GLN A 22 -55.51 28.67 6.47
CA GLN A 22 -54.13 28.86 6.02
C GLN A 22 -53.29 29.72 6.98
N LYS A 23 -52.54 29.11 7.91
CA LYS A 23 -51.50 29.83 8.69
C LYS A 23 -50.12 29.14 8.80
N HIS A 24 -49.99 27.86 8.48
CA HIS A 24 -48.73 27.11 8.71
C HIS A 24 -47.71 27.07 7.56
N LYS A 25 -48.02 27.56 6.34
CA LYS A 25 -47.05 27.50 5.22
C LYS A 25 -45.99 28.59 5.24
N LEU A 26 -46.33 29.83 5.62
CA LEU A 26 -45.43 30.98 5.43
C LEU A 26 -44.19 30.93 6.33
N MET A 27 -44.34 30.47 7.57
CA MET A 27 -43.24 30.41 8.56
C MET A 27 -42.13 29.42 8.18
N ARG A 28 -42.46 28.31 7.50
CA ARG A 28 -41.47 27.28 7.11
C ARG A 28 -40.59 27.72 5.94
N ILE A 29 -41.09 28.55 5.03
CA ILE A 29 -40.32 29.02 3.87
C ILE A 29 -39.20 29.97 4.31
N SER A 30 -39.50 30.89 5.24
CA SER A 30 -38.52 31.83 5.81
C SER A 30 -37.32 31.12 6.44
N PHE A 31 -37.57 30.05 7.21
CA PHE A 31 -36.51 29.30 7.90
C PHE A 31 -35.57 28.56 6.94
N ILE A 32 -36.09 28.03 5.83
CA ILE A 32 -35.27 27.36 4.79
C ILE A 32 -34.36 28.37 4.08
N PHE A 33 -34.87 29.54 3.71
CA PHE A 33 -34.06 30.60 3.09
C PHE A 33 -32.92 31.07 4.00
N LEU A 34 -33.16 31.21 5.30
CA LEU A 34 -32.11 31.60 6.26
C LEU A 34 -30.99 30.55 6.33
N ILE A 35 -31.34 29.26 6.33
CA ILE A 35 -30.37 28.15 6.37
C ILE A 35 -29.53 28.11 5.09
N VAL A 36 -30.12 28.27 3.91
CA VAL A 36 -29.37 28.31 2.63
C VAL A 36 -28.38 29.48 2.60
N LEU A 37 -28.77 30.67 3.09
CA LEU A 37 -27.89 31.84 3.16
C LEU A 37 -26.72 31.70 4.14
N LEU A 38 -26.83 30.79 5.13
CA LEU A 38 -25.71 30.43 6.01
C LEU A 38 -24.76 29.45 5.32
N PHE A 39 -25.28 28.43 4.62
CA PHE A 39 -24.43 27.47 3.88
C PHE A 39 -23.66 28.10 2.70
N VAL A 40 -24.23 29.10 2.02
CA VAL A 40 -23.53 29.82 0.92
C VAL A 40 -22.32 30.62 1.42
N ARG A 41 -22.23 30.95 2.72
CA ARG A 41 -21.05 31.59 3.35
C ARG A 41 -20.07 30.60 4.00
N GLY A 42 -20.36 29.30 3.93
CA GLY A 42 -19.65 28.24 4.67
C GLY A 42 -18.70 27.40 3.83
N TYR A 43 -18.58 27.63 2.51
CA TYR A 43 -17.53 27.03 1.70
C TYR A 43 -16.23 27.83 1.92
N PRO A 44 -15.18 27.27 2.54
CA PRO A 44 -13.84 27.74 2.23
C PRO A 44 -13.64 27.57 0.72
N ALA A 45 -12.88 28.47 0.09
CA ALA A 45 -12.36 28.16 -1.23
C ALA A 45 -11.51 26.88 -1.12
N GLU A 46 -11.61 25.98 -2.09
CA GLU A 46 -10.55 25.01 -2.32
C GLU A 46 -9.32 25.82 -2.73
N GLU A 47 -8.50 26.15 -1.72
CA GLU A 47 -7.10 26.47 -1.94
C GLU A 47 -6.52 25.25 -2.63
N ASN A 48 -6.24 25.40 -3.94
CA ASN A 48 -5.51 24.41 -4.73
C ASN A 48 -4.09 24.33 -4.17
N THR A 49 -3.97 23.66 -3.03
CA THR A 49 -2.79 22.91 -2.67
C THR A 49 -2.60 21.96 -3.83
N GLU A 50 -1.61 22.23 -4.67
CA GLU A 50 -1.11 21.23 -5.60
C GLU A 50 -0.62 20.09 -4.70
N GLU A 51 -1.45 19.04 -4.54
CA GLU A 51 -1.01 17.79 -3.95
C GLU A 51 0.13 17.30 -4.84
N GLU A 52 1.37 17.58 -4.44
CA GLU A 52 2.57 17.03 -5.07
C GLU A 52 2.39 15.51 -5.06
N THR A 53 1.95 14.95 -6.19
CA THR A 53 1.61 13.53 -6.26
C THR A 53 2.87 12.76 -5.97
N VAL A 54 2.99 12.25 -4.74
CA VAL A 54 4.20 11.62 -4.25
C VAL A 54 4.49 10.43 -5.15
N ILE A 55 5.42 10.60 -6.08
CA ILE A 55 5.73 9.56 -7.06
C ILE A 55 6.36 8.41 -6.29
N GLU A 56 5.55 7.39 -6.03
CA GLU A 56 5.97 6.11 -5.50
C GLU A 56 6.89 5.47 -6.54
N ASP A 57 8.20 5.62 -6.34
CA ASP A 57 9.21 4.98 -7.18
C ASP A 57 9.28 3.50 -6.79
N PHE A 58 9.35 2.62 -7.78
CA PHE A 58 9.32 1.18 -7.59
C PHE A 58 10.72 0.58 -7.74
N PHE A 59 11.07 -0.33 -6.83
CA PHE A 59 12.16 -1.26 -7.05
C PHE A 59 11.68 -2.35 -7.99
N ILE A 60 12.24 -2.40 -9.20
CA ILE A 60 11.84 -3.28 -10.30
C ILE A 60 12.91 -4.35 -10.51
N CYS A 61 12.48 -5.58 -10.77
CA CYS A 61 13.35 -6.71 -11.11
C CYS A 61 14.04 -6.47 -12.47
N ARG A 62 15.35 -6.18 -12.43
CA ARG A 62 16.18 -5.84 -13.61
C ARG A 62 16.10 -6.87 -14.75
N THR A 63 15.88 -8.14 -14.44
CA THR A 63 15.78 -9.23 -15.43
C THR A 63 14.48 -9.24 -16.25
N CYS A 64 13.36 -8.69 -15.77
CA CYS A 64 12.06 -8.91 -16.42
C CYS A 64 10.99 -7.83 -16.26
N GLY A 65 11.28 -6.69 -15.62
CA GLY A 65 10.28 -5.64 -15.40
C GLY A 65 9.09 -6.14 -14.57
N ASN A 66 9.37 -6.74 -13.41
CA ASN A 66 8.36 -7.08 -12.40
C ASN A 66 8.62 -6.24 -11.17
N ASP A 67 7.59 -5.63 -10.61
CA ASP A 67 7.71 -4.83 -9.40
C ASP A 67 8.11 -5.73 -8.23
N VAL A 68 9.09 -5.30 -7.44
CA VAL A 68 9.64 -6.04 -6.31
C VAL A 68 9.19 -5.39 -5.01
N SER A 69 9.27 -4.07 -4.88
CA SER A 69 8.84 -3.34 -3.67
C SER A 69 8.65 -1.85 -3.99
N VAL A 70 7.87 -1.13 -3.18
CA VAL A 70 7.79 0.34 -3.24
C VAL A 70 9.01 0.93 -2.53
N ALA A 71 9.63 1.98 -3.07
CA ALA A 71 10.88 2.51 -2.53
C ALA A 71 10.76 3.08 -1.11
N ASN A 72 9.57 3.54 -0.69
CA ASN A 72 9.29 4.00 0.67
C ASN A 72 9.29 2.88 1.73
N LEU A 73 9.31 1.60 1.31
CA LEU A 73 9.44 0.44 2.20
C LEU A 73 10.90 0.07 2.49
N ALA A 74 11.87 0.76 1.87
CA ALA A 74 13.28 0.64 2.25
C ALA A 74 13.49 1.12 3.69
N PHE A 75 14.39 0.46 4.41
CA PHE A 75 14.78 0.86 5.76
C PHE A 75 16.18 0.38 6.13
N ASP A 76 16.82 1.10 7.04
CA ASP A 76 18.18 0.76 7.48
C ASP A 76 18.14 -0.14 8.72
N LYS A 77 18.79 -1.30 8.62
CA LYS A 77 19.13 -2.17 9.76
C LYS A 77 20.45 -2.87 9.46
N TYR A 78 21.44 -2.61 10.30
CA TYR A 78 22.76 -3.21 10.15
C TYR A 78 22.76 -4.70 10.51
N THR A 79 23.45 -5.52 9.71
CA THR A 79 23.90 -6.85 10.14
C THR A 79 25.27 -6.74 10.82
N PRO A 80 25.51 -7.46 11.93
CA PRO A 80 26.84 -7.55 12.55
C PRO A 80 27.84 -8.39 11.74
N LEU A 81 27.43 -8.88 10.55
CA LEU A 81 28.23 -9.69 9.62
C LEU A 81 28.44 -8.97 8.27
N ALA A 82 28.16 -7.66 8.19
CA ALA A 82 28.59 -6.83 7.06
C ALA A 82 30.13 -6.72 7.01
N LEU A 83 30.70 -6.87 5.81
CA LEU A 83 32.11 -6.61 5.54
C LEU A 83 32.37 -5.13 5.28
N SER A 84 31.42 -4.45 4.64
CA SER A 84 31.40 -3.02 4.40
C SER A 84 29.95 -2.53 4.30
N ALA A 85 29.73 -1.23 4.45
CA ALA A 85 28.43 -0.60 4.26
C ALA A 85 28.58 0.82 3.71
N THR A 86 27.64 1.27 2.88
CA THR A 86 27.68 2.59 2.21
C THR A 86 26.27 2.99 1.78
N ASN A 87 25.92 4.28 1.94
CA ASN A 87 24.65 4.80 1.47
C ASN A 87 24.68 5.00 -0.06
N HIS A 88 23.69 4.47 -0.77
CA HIS A 88 23.54 4.65 -2.22
C HIS A 88 22.25 5.40 -2.54
N SER A 89 22.38 6.57 -3.19
CA SER A 89 21.25 7.37 -3.65
C SER A 89 20.72 6.88 -5.00
N PHE A 90 19.42 6.59 -5.06
CA PHE A 90 18.69 6.33 -6.31
C PHE A 90 18.12 7.62 -6.92
N THR A 91 17.75 8.57 -6.07
CA THR A 91 17.36 9.94 -6.42
C THR A 91 18.00 10.91 -5.42
N GLU A 92 17.88 12.22 -5.65
CA GLU A 92 18.34 13.25 -4.70
C GLU A 92 17.68 13.11 -3.30
N THR A 93 16.45 12.60 -3.27
CA THR A 93 15.63 12.44 -2.05
C THR A 93 15.61 11.02 -1.48
N ARG A 94 16.12 10.01 -2.21
CA ARG A 94 16.06 8.59 -1.82
C ARG A 94 17.44 7.95 -1.81
N SER A 95 17.97 7.70 -0.62
CA SER A 95 19.18 6.92 -0.36
C SER A 95 18.87 5.70 0.48
N VAL A 96 19.59 4.59 0.28
CA VAL A 96 19.46 3.36 1.07
C VAL A 96 20.81 2.89 1.56
N LEU A 97 20.85 2.25 2.74
CA LEU A 97 22.05 1.57 3.22
C LEU A 97 22.31 0.28 2.41
N ILE A 98 23.37 0.29 1.60
CA ILE A 98 23.93 -0.92 0.98
C ILE A 98 24.90 -1.56 1.97
N GLN A 99 24.80 -2.87 2.15
CA GLN A 99 25.71 -3.67 2.98
C GLN A 99 26.33 -4.81 2.16
N GLU A 100 27.65 -4.95 2.20
CA GLU A 100 28.37 -6.07 1.61
C GLU A 100 28.34 -7.25 2.60
N VAL A 101 27.69 -8.35 2.21
CA VAL A 101 27.60 -9.58 3.02
C VAL A 101 28.19 -10.76 2.26
N GLN A 102 28.76 -11.72 2.98
CA GLN A 102 29.39 -12.91 2.40
C GLN A 102 28.71 -14.19 2.88
N ASN A 103 28.47 -15.13 1.96
CA ASN A 103 27.91 -16.44 2.29
C ASN A 103 29.01 -17.45 2.69
N PRO A 104 28.67 -18.64 3.21
CA PRO A 104 29.66 -19.66 3.62
C PRO A 104 30.57 -20.20 2.50
N LEU A 105 30.26 -19.92 1.22
CA LEU A 105 31.07 -20.30 0.06
C LEU A 105 32.00 -19.15 -0.39
N GLY A 106 32.09 -18.06 0.37
CA GLY A 106 32.90 -16.88 0.03
C GLY A 106 32.27 -15.95 -1.01
N ILE A 107 31.06 -16.25 -1.49
CA ILE A 107 30.36 -15.41 -2.48
C ILE A 107 29.80 -14.18 -1.76
N ARG A 108 30.08 -12.99 -2.31
CA ARG A 108 29.64 -11.70 -1.75
C ARG A 108 28.43 -11.13 -2.49
N PHE A 109 27.58 -10.44 -1.75
CA PHE A 109 26.39 -9.76 -2.24
C PHE A 109 26.30 -8.37 -1.63
N HIS A 110 25.84 -7.41 -2.41
CA HIS A 110 25.48 -6.09 -1.91
C HIS A 110 23.97 -6.07 -1.69
N ILE A 111 23.53 -5.96 -0.44
CA ILE A 111 22.12 -6.01 -0.06
C ILE A 111 21.64 -4.67 0.49
N PHE A 112 20.37 -4.36 0.23
CA PHE A 112 19.59 -3.36 0.97
C PHE A 112 18.31 -4.01 1.51
N LEU A 113 17.64 -3.38 2.48
CA LEU A 113 16.50 -3.99 3.15
C LEU A 113 15.19 -3.27 2.80
N VAL A 114 14.12 -4.05 2.60
CA VAL A 114 12.74 -3.55 2.44
C VAL A 114 11.79 -4.33 3.34
N LYS A 115 10.72 -3.67 3.83
CA LYS A 115 9.74 -4.29 4.72
C LYS A 115 8.90 -5.38 4.04
N GLN A 116 8.46 -5.12 2.80
CA GLN A 116 7.65 -6.04 2.01
C GLN A 116 8.21 -6.16 0.59
N ALA A 117 8.19 -7.36 0.00
CA ALA A 117 8.58 -7.55 -1.41
C ALA A 117 7.87 -8.72 -2.09
N SER A 118 7.73 -8.62 -3.42
CA SER A 118 7.09 -9.61 -4.29
C SER A 118 8.06 -10.75 -4.63
N CYS A 119 7.97 -11.85 -3.87
CA CYS A 119 8.74 -13.07 -4.05
C CYS A 119 7.83 -14.26 -4.43
N ALA A 120 8.38 -15.27 -5.09
CA ALA A 120 7.71 -16.57 -5.20
C ALA A 120 7.60 -17.26 -3.82
N LYS A 121 6.63 -18.17 -3.66
CA LYS A 121 6.48 -18.99 -2.45
C LYS A 121 7.61 -20.01 -2.36
N VAL A 122 8.38 -19.96 -1.28
CA VAL A 122 9.51 -20.87 -1.00
C VAL A 122 9.43 -21.36 0.45
N HIS A 123 9.87 -22.60 0.69
CA HIS A 123 9.88 -23.28 1.99
C HIS A 123 11.05 -24.28 2.04
N PRO A 124 11.50 -24.70 3.24
CA PRO A 124 11.20 -24.16 4.56
C PRO A 124 12.10 -22.95 4.91
N TRP A 125 11.90 -22.37 6.09
CA TRP A 125 12.86 -21.44 6.70
C TRP A 125 14.10 -22.17 7.23
N THR A 126 15.23 -21.46 7.34
CA THR A 126 16.46 -21.97 7.98
C THR A 126 17.21 -20.88 8.75
N ILE A 127 17.74 -21.22 9.92
CA ILE A 127 18.64 -20.34 10.70
C ILE A 127 20.12 -20.48 10.30
N LYS A 128 20.46 -21.49 9.49
CA LYS A 128 21.86 -21.83 9.15
C LYS A 128 22.52 -20.67 8.41
N SER A 129 23.63 -20.17 8.94
CA SER A 129 24.41 -19.08 8.33
C SER A 129 23.60 -17.81 8.04
N THR A 130 22.63 -17.49 8.90
CA THR A 130 21.90 -16.21 8.82
C THR A 130 22.84 -15.02 8.96
N TRP A 131 22.65 -13.97 8.15
CA TRP A 131 23.34 -12.69 8.34
C TRP A 131 22.73 -11.87 9.48
N PHE A 132 21.50 -12.16 9.90
CA PHE A 132 20.78 -11.42 10.93
C PHE A 132 20.50 -12.35 12.12
N PRO A 133 21.31 -12.28 13.20
CA PRO A 133 21.04 -13.05 14.42
C PRO A 133 19.62 -12.80 14.94
N GLY A 134 18.96 -13.87 15.41
CA GLY A 134 17.54 -13.84 15.77
C GLY A 134 16.56 -14.02 14.59
N TYR A 135 17.04 -14.13 13.34
CA TYR A 135 16.20 -14.33 12.16
C TYR A 135 16.53 -15.64 11.42
N ALA A 136 15.49 -16.40 11.10
CA ALA A 136 15.52 -17.44 10.09
C ALA A 136 15.34 -16.81 8.69
N TRP A 137 15.79 -17.49 7.65
CA TRP A 137 15.75 -17.00 6.27
C TRP A 137 15.36 -18.05 5.24
N LYS A 138 15.02 -17.58 4.03
CA LYS A 138 14.88 -18.37 2.80
C LYS A 138 15.10 -17.47 1.57
N VAL A 139 15.30 -18.05 0.39
CA VAL A 139 15.54 -17.25 -0.83
C VAL A 139 14.27 -16.53 -1.29
N CYS A 140 14.41 -15.27 -1.68
CA CYS A 140 13.43 -14.53 -2.48
C CYS A 140 13.84 -14.63 -3.95
N VAL A 141 12.98 -15.25 -4.77
CA VAL A 141 13.13 -15.28 -6.23
C VAL A 141 11.96 -14.57 -6.87
N CYS A 142 12.17 -13.93 -8.03
CA CYS A 142 11.13 -13.19 -8.73
C CYS A 142 9.99 -14.11 -9.18
N PRO A 143 8.71 -13.81 -8.88
CA PRO A 143 7.58 -14.67 -9.26
C PRO A 143 7.31 -14.74 -10.78
N LYS A 144 7.88 -13.83 -11.59
CA LYS A 144 7.70 -13.76 -13.05
C LYS A 144 8.82 -14.44 -13.86
N CYS A 145 10.06 -14.44 -13.35
CA CYS A 145 11.22 -14.96 -14.09
C CYS A 145 12.16 -15.87 -13.27
N HIS A 146 11.85 -16.12 -11.99
CA HIS A 146 12.62 -16.97 -11.07
C HIS A 146 14.09 -16.55 -10.83
N THR A 147 14.53 -15.38 -11.30
CA THR A 147 15.84 -14.82 -10.91
C THR A 147 15.92 -14.61 -9.40
N LEU A 148 17.11 -14.77 -8.81
CA LEU A 148 17.34 -14.51 -7.39
C LEU A 148 17.24 -13.00 -7.13
N LEU A 149 16.25 -12.58 -6.35
CA LEU A 149 16.14 -11.18 -5.89
C LEU A 149 16.86 -10.98 -4.56
N GLY A 150 16.98 -12.02 -3.74
CA GLY A 150 17.69 -11.98 -2.47
C GLY A 150 17.10 -12.98 -1.48
N TRP A 151 16.75 -12.52 -0.29
CA TRP A 151 16.33 -13.37 0.84
C TRP A 151 15.19 -12.74 1.64
N MET A 152 14.24 -13.59 2.06
CA MET A 152 13.25 -13.29 3.10
C MET A 152 13.85 -13.61 4.47
N PHE A 153 13.59 -12.78 5.47
CA PHE A 153 13.97 -12.95 6.88
C PHE A 153 12.74 -12.85 7.79
N GLU A 154 12.65 -13.74 8.78
CA GLU A 154 11.57 -13.80 9.77
C GLU A 154 12.17 -14.09 11.16
N PRO A 155 11.67 -13.49 12.26
CA PRO A 155 12.11 -13.84 13.61
C PRO A 155 12.00 -15.34 13.89
N VAL A 156 12.97 -15.92 14.58
CA VAL A 156 13.00 -17.37 14.87
C VAL A 156 11.79 -17.79 15.73
N GLU A 157 11.24 -16.86 16.50
CA GLU A 157 10.08 -17.03 17.37
C GLU A 157 8.75 -17.13 16.59
N SER A 158 8.67 -16.61 15.36
CA SER A 158 7.46 -16.61 14.53
C SER A 158 7.56 -17.44 13.25
N ALA A 159 8.76 -17.87 12.84
CA ALA A 159 9.01 -18.61 11.60
C ALA A 159 8.41 -20.04 11.61
N THR A 160 7.17 -20.21 11.16
CA THR A 160 6.52 -21.53 11.03
C THR A 160 6.79 -22.21 9.69
N ALA A 161 6.68 -23.54 9.63
CA ALA A 161 7.03 -24.32 8.43
C ALA A 161 6.09 -24.03 7.24
N GLU A 162 4.85 -23.64 7.51
CA GLU A 162 3.78 -23.36 6.55
C GLU A 162 3.86 -21.92 6.00
N GLN A 163 4.45 -21.00 6.76
CA GLN A 163 4.50 -19.57 6.47
C GLN A 163 5.25 -19.29 5.17
N SER A 164 4.52 -18.87 4.13
CA SER A 164 5.08 -18.61 2.80
C SER A 164 5.92 -17.33 2.72
N PHE A 165 5.65 -16.33 3.56
CA PHE A 165 6.27 -15.00 3.52
C PHE A 165 6.53 -14.46 4.95
N PRO A 166 7.49 -13.54 5.15
CA PRO A 166 7.65 -12.78 6.39
C PRO A 166 6.34 -12.21 6.94
N SER A 167 6.27 -12.06 8.26
CA SER A 167 5.31 -11.21 8.95
C SER A 167 5.79 -9.76 8.98
N GLU A 168 4.99 -8.84 9.54
CA GLU A 168 5.39 -7.43 9.76
C GLU A 168 6.59 -7.25 10.72
N ALA A 169 7.02 -8.32 11.43
CA ALA A 169 8.24 -8.34 12.24
C ALA A 169 9.48 -8.85 11.46
N GLY A 170 9.25 -9.47 10.30
CA GLY A 170 10.26 -9.88 9.33
C GLY A 170 10.55 -8.78 8.30
N PHE A 171 11.37 -9.11 7.30
CA PHE A 171 11.78 -8.20 6.23
C PHE A 171 12.42 -8.97 5.06
N TYR A 172 12.88 -8.24 4.05
CA TYR A 172 13.50 -8.80 2.85
C TYR A 172 14.85 -8.11 2.63
N ALA A 173 15.91 -8.88 2.40
CA ALA A 173 17.21 -8.39 1.96
C ALA A 173 17.35 -8.61 0.46
N ILE A 174 17.44 -7.53 -0.30
CA ILE A 174 17.37 -7.54 -1.76
C ILE A 174 18.75 -7.22 -2.34
N ILE A 175 19.18 -8.00 -3.34
CA ILE A 175 20.45 -7.84 -4.04
C ILE A 175 20.38 -6.59 -4.91
N PHE A 176 21.17 -5.58 -4.57
CA PHE A 176 21.20 -4.27 -5.22
C PHE A 176 21.38 -4.37 -6.74
N GLN A 177 22.30 -5.23 -7.21
CA GLN A 177 22.57 -5.42 -8.65
C GLN A 177 21.36 -5.92 -9.44
N ASN A 178 20.42 -6.64 -8.81
CA ASN A 178 19.29 -7.27 -9.48
C ASN A 178 18.04 -6.38 -9.51
N ILE A 179 18.14 -5.17 -8.95
CA ILE A 179 17.09 -4.15 -8.93
C ILE A 179 17.47 -2.95 -9.83
N ILE A 180 16.44 -2.27 -10.33
CA ILE A 180 16.49 -0.97 -10.99
C ILE A 180 15.32 -0.13 -10.46
N THR A 181 15.45 1.20 -10.38
CA THR A 181 14.31 2.09 -10.02
C THR A 181 13.62 2.61 -11.28
N GLU A 182 12.32 2.93 -11.17
CA GLU A 182 11.55 3.47 -12.30
C GLU A 182 12.11 4.84 -12.72
N GLY A 183 12.42 5.70 -11.75
CA GLY A 183 13.06 7.00 -12.01
C GLY A 183 14.37 6.89 -12.81
N PHE A 184 15.16 5.85 -12.55
CA PHE A 184 16.38 5.60 -13.31
C PHE A 184 16.08 5.13 -14.75
N VAL A 185 15.12 4.21 -14.94
CA VAL A 185 14.66 3.79 -16.29
C VAL A 185 14.15 4.98 -17.09
N ASN A 186 13.31 5.82 -16.49
CA ASN A 186 12.74 7.00 -17.15
C ASN A 186 13.83 8.01 -17.56
N SER A 187 14.86 8.23 -16.72
CA SER A 187 15.99 9.09 -17.09
C SER A 187 16.82 8.57 -18.27
N LEU A 188 16.98 7.25 -18.42
CA LEU A 188 17.64 6.65 -19.58
C LEU A 188 16.84 6.88 -20.87
N LEU A 189 15.53 6.66 -20.83
CA LEU A 189 14.64 6.86 -21.98
C LEU A 189 14.58 8.32 -22.43
N MET A 190 14.54 9.28 -21.48
CA MET A 190 14.62 10.71 -21.79
C MET A 190 15.96 11.08 -22.44
N LYS A 191 17.07 10.51 -21.95
CA LYS A 191 18.41 10.74 -22.51
C LYS A 191 18.56 10.16 -23.91
N GLU A 192 18.04 8.97 -24.18
CA GLU A 192 18.04 8.38 -25.52
C GLU A 192 17.25 9.25 -26.51
N LYS A 193 16.04 9.68 -26.13
CA LYS A 193 15.24 10.60 -26.94
C LYS A 193 16.01 11.88 -27.27
N ALA A 194 16.59 12.53 -26.26
CA ALA A 194 17.38 13.74 -26.46
C ALA A 194 18.59 13.53 -27.38
N LEU A 195 19.22 12.35 -27.38
CA LEU A 195 20.36 12.03 -28.27
C LEU A 195 19.94 11.69 -29.71
N ARG A 196 18.68 11.34 -29.96
CA ARG A 196 18.13 11.07 -31.29
C ARG A 196 17.48 12.30 -31.92
N ASP A 197 17.01 13.23 -31.09
CA ASP A 197 16.35 14.46 -31.51
C ASP A 197 17.37 15.63 -31.68
N ASN A 198 18.69 15.33 -31.75
CA ASN A 198 19.83 16.23 -32.07
C ASN A 198 20.65 15.68 -33.26
#